data_AF-A0A8F4J4W6-F1
#
_entry.id   AF-A0A8F4J4W6-F1
#
_cell.length_a   1.000
_cell.length_b   1.000
_cell.length_c   1.000
_cell.angle_alpha   90.00
_cell.angle_beta   90.00
_cell.angle_gamma   90.00
#
_symmetry.space_group_name_H-M   'P 1'
#
loop_
_entity.id
_entity.type
_entity.pdbx_description
1 polymer ?
#
loop_
_entity_poly.entity_id
_entity_poly.type
_entity_poly.pdbx_seq_one_letter_code
_entity_poly.pdbx_strand_id
1 'polypeptide(L)'
;MTAATRTPTAAQAHYLEPGWFTRNVFNRLVRRSTRMGLSLMGSRELRVRGRKSGEWRSTPVNLLVVDGQRYLVAPRGEAQWVRNIRVAGGGELRVGRRVEPFTVVEVADGDKAPILRPYLKQWKWEIGAFFDGVDASASDDELTAIAPRHPIFLLADAA
;
A
#
# COMPACT_ATOMS: atom_id res chain seq x y z
N MET A 1 -41.37 -30.41 13.93
CA MET A 1 -40.20 -29.82 14.60
C MET A 1 -39.30 -29.24 13.52
N THR A 2 -39.41 -27.94 13.25
CA THR A 2 -38.69 -27.27 12.16
C THR A 2 -37.45 -26.60 12.76
N ALA A 3 -36.26 -27.03 12.35
CA ALA A 3 -34.99 -26.51 12.86
C ALA A 3 -34.34 -25.55 11.85
N ALA A 4 -34.09 -24.35 12.37
CA ALA A 4 -32.95 -23.46 12.15
C ALA A 4 -32.60 -22.94 10.73
N THR A 5 -32.88 -21.65 10.58
CA THR A 5 -32.21 -20.62 9.77
C THR A 5 -30.69 -20.82 9.65
N ARG A 6 -30.13 -20.68 8.44
CA ARG A 6 -28.72 -20.30 8.24
C ARG A 6 -28.62 -19.08 7.36
N THR A 7 -28.18 -17.99 7.97
CA THR A 7 -27.66 -16.79 7.31
C THR A 7 -26.18 -17.04 6.99
N PRO A 8 -25.69 -16.78 5.77
CA PRO A 8 -24.26 -16.61 5.55
C PRO A 8 -23.88 -15.13 5.59
N THR A 9 -23.19 -14.72 6.66
CA THR A 9 -22.44 -13.47 6.75
C THR A 9 -20.95 -13.77 6.51
N ALA A 10 -20.34 -13.13 5.52
CA ALA A 10 -18.99 -12.55 5.57
C ALA A 10 -18.56 -12.12 4.16
N ALA A 11 -18.39 -10.81 3.98
CA ALA A 11 -17.79 -10.21 2.81
C ALA A 11 -16.41 -10.82 2.54
N GLN A 12 -16.21 -11.37 1.35
CA GLN A 12 -14.93 -11.94 0.92
C GLN A 12 -13.90 -10.81 0.75
N ALA A 13 -12.85 -10.86 1.57
CA ALA A 13 -11.68 -10.01 1.41
C ALA A 13 -10.95 -10.38 0.11
N HIS A 14 -10.98 -9.48 -0.88
CA HIS A 14 -10.27 -9.66 -2.14
C HIS A 14 -8.75 -9.54 -1.91
N TYR A 15 -8.05 -10.68 -1.86
CA TYR A 15 -6.59 -10.74 -1.78
C TYR A 15 -6.02 -11.51 -2.97
N LEU A 16 -5.30 -10.81 -3.85
CA LEU A 16 -4.60 -11.42 -4.97
C LEU A 16 -3.18 -11.82 -4.52
N GLU A 17 -2.98 -13.12 -4.38
CA GLU A 17 -1.72 -13.70 -3.92
C GLU A 17 -0.66 -13.66 -5.05
N PRO A 18 0.62 -13.28 -4.78
CA PRO A 18 1.62 -13.15 -5.84
C PRO A 18 2.09 -14.49 -6.41
N GLY A 19 2.16 -14.61 -7.73
CA GLY A 19 2.78 -15.74 -8.41
C GLY A 19 4.28 -15.90 -8.12
N TRP A 20 4.79 -17.12 -8.29
CA TRP A 20 6.17 -17.55 -7.96
C TRP A 20 7.26 -16.64 -8.57
N PHE A 21 7.05 -16.17 -9.80
CA PHE A 21 8.01 -15.31 -10.51
C PHE A 21 8.18 -13.93 -9.85
N THR A 22 7.08 -13.31 -9.42
CA THR A 22 7.07 -12.04 -8.67
C THR A 22 7.78 -12.20 -7.32
N ARG A 23 7.56 -13.35 -6.67
CA ARG A 23 8.11 -13.64 -5.33
C ARG A 23 9.63 -13.85 -5.33
N ASN A 24 10.19 -14.50 -6.36
CA ASN A 24 11.58 -14.95 -6.35
C ASN A 24 12.57 -14.15 -7.20
N VAL A 25 12.13 -13.50 -8.29
CA VAL A 25 13.05 -12.80 -9.20
C VAL A 25 12.93 -11.28 -9.05
N PHE A 26 11.71 -10.73 -9.18
CA PHE A 26 11.48 -9.29 -9.12
C PHE A 26 11.72 -8.71 -7.72
N ASN A 27 11.22 -9.37 -6.67
CA ASN A 27 11.46 -8.99 -5.27
C ASN A 27 12.95 -8.96 -4.88
N ARG A 28 13.80 -9.83 -5.46
CA ARG A 28 15.23 -9.86 -5.16
C ARG A 28 15.98 -8.74 -5.87
N LEU A 29 15.66 -8.48 -7.14
CA LEU A 29 16.28 -7.41 -7.91
C LEU A 29 15.91 -6.04 -7.32
N VAL A 30 14.61 -5.79 -7.08
CA VAL A 30 14.12 -4.54 -6.48
C VAL A 30 14.67 -4.33 -5.06
N ARG A 31 14.75 -5.39 -4.23
CA ARG A 31 15.42 -5.31 -2.92
C ARG A 31 16.91 -4.97 -3.04
N ARG A 32 17.62 -5.51 -4.04
CA ARG A 32 19.03 -5.23 -4.28
C ARG A 32 19.23 -3.79 -4.76
N SER A 33 18.43 -3.32 -5.72
CA SER A 33 18.47 -1.95 -6.27
C SER A 33 18.17 -0.90 -5.19
N THR A 34 17.10 -1.12 -4.41
CA THR A 34 16.71 -0.22 -3.30
C THR A 34 17.80 -0.17 -2.23
N ARG A 35 18.42 -1.32 -1.90
CA ARG A 35 19.54 -1.39 -0.95
C ARG A 35 20.81 -0.73 -1.51
N MET A 36 20.96 -0.63 -2.83
CA MET A 36 22.08 0.06 -3.51
C MET A 36 21.78 1.55 -3.78
N GLY A 37 20.66 2.11 -3.31
CA GLY A 37 20.33 3.53 -3.49
C GLY A 37 19.75 3.90 -4.86
N LEU A 38 19.51 2.91 -5.73
CA LEU A 38 18.83 3.09 -7.01
C LEU A 38 17.32 2.98 -6.77
N SER A 39 16.69 4.11 -6.41
CA SER A 39 15.24 4.21 -6.30
C SER A 39 14.65 4.24 -7.71
N LEU A 40 14.07 3.13 -8.17
CA LEU A 40 13.20 3.17 -9.34
C LEU A 40 11.97 4.02 -8.97
N MET A 41 11.86 5.20 -9.58
CA MET A 41 10.71 6.10 -9.50
C MET A 41 10.12 6.34 -8.10
N GLY A 42 10.94 6.53 -7.07
CA GLY A 42 10.46 6.85 -5.72
C GLY A 42 10.24 5.64 -4.81
N SER A 43 10.62 4.42 -5.22
CA SER A 43 10.66 3.25 -4.34
C SER A 43 11.44 3.51 -3.03
N ARG A 44 10.90 3.00 -1.92
CA ARG A 44 11.47 2.98 -0.57
C ARG A 44 11.34 1.58 0.04
N GLU A 45 12.26 1.20 0.91
CA GLU A 45 12.03 0.07 1.82
C GLU A 45 11.22 0.58 3.03
N LEU A 46 9.96 0.19 3.11
CA LEU A 46 9.11 0.41 4.27
C LEU A 46 9.44 -0.63 5.34
N ARG A 47 9.74 -0.18 6.55
CA ARG A 47 9.86 -1.02 7.74
C ARG A 47 8.79 -0.67 8.75
N VAL A 48 8.00 -1.66 9.14
CA VAL A 48 6.95 -1.52 10.15
C VAL A 48 7.08 -2.67 11.15
N ARG A 49 6.81 -2.38 12.43
CA ARG A 49 6.79 -3.38 13.50
C ARG A 49 5.62 -4.35 13.30
N GLY A 50 5.88 -5.65 13.36
CA GLY A 50 4.85 -6.67 13.27
C GLY A 50 3.88 -6.56 14.44
N ARG A 51 2.58 -6.40 14.18
CA ARG A 51 1.56 -6.19 15.24
C ARG A 51 1.46 -7.32 16.27
N LYS A 52 1.93 -8.52 15.92
CA LYS A 52 1.94 -9.69 16.81
C LYS A 52 3.31 -9.97 17.43
N SER A 53 4.38 -9.80 16.66
CA SER A 53 5.74 -10.19 17.08
C SER A 53 6.61 -9.03 17.57
N GLY A 54 6.23 -7.78 17.30
CA GLY A 54 7.08 -6.61 17.56
C GLY A 54 8.35 -6.54 16.70
N GLU A 55 8.61 -7.50 15.81
CA GLU A 55 9.81 -7.49 14.97
C GLU A 55 9.67 -6.53 13.79
N TRP A 56 10.79 -6.00 13.30
CA TRP A 56 10.81 -5.22 12.07
C TRP A 56 10.49 -6.09 10.85
N ARG A 57 9.50 -5.70 10.07
CA ARG A 57 9.14 -6.32 8.78
C ARG A 57 9.35 -5.31 7.66
N SER A 58 10.03 -5.74 6.59
CA SER A 58 10.37 -4.88 5.46
C SER A 58 9.59 -5.25 4.19
N THR A 59 9.10 -4.25 3.46
CA THR A 59 8.50 -4.40 2.14
C THR A 59 8.87 -3.21 1.25
N PRO A 60 9.14 -3.41 -0.05
CA PRO A 60 9.25 -2.29 -0.98
C PRO A 60 7.88 -1.62 -1.13
N VAL A 61 7.87 -0.29 -1.20
CA VAL A 61 6.69 0.55 -1.46
C VAL A 61 7.09 1.74 -2.34
N ASN A 62 6.13 2.33 -3.03
CA ASN A 62 6.32 3.60 -3.75
C ASN A 62 5.83 4.75 -2.86
N LEU A 63 6.69 5.75 -2.66
CA LEU A 63 6.32 6.98 -1.95
C LEU A 63 5.75 7.98 -2.97
N LEU A 64 4.48 8.31 -2.81
CA LEU A 64 3.79 9.33 -3.60
C LEU A 64 3.92 10.69 -2.92
N VAL A 65 4.14 11.74 -3.70
CA VAL A 65 4.10 13.13 -3.23
C VAL A 65 3.05 13.89 -4.03
N VAL A 66 2.06 14.47 -3.35
CA VAL A 66 1.00 15.31 -3.93
C VAL A 66 0.93 16.57 -3.08
N ASP A 67 1.05 17.74 -3.70
CA ASP A 67 0.96 19.04 -3.02
C ASP A 67 1.87 19.16 -1.77
N GLY A 68 3.08 18.61 -1.85
CA GLY A 68 4.06 18.59 -0.75
C GLY A 68 3.78 17.56 0.35
N GLN A 69 2.64 16.88 0.31
CA GLN A 69 2.28 15.82 1.25
C GLN A 69 2.74 14.44 0.75
N ARG A 70 3.12 13.57 1.68
CA ARG A 70 3.70 12.24 1.38
C ARG A 70 2.69 11.15 1.68
N TYR A 71 2.52 10.22 0.74
CA TYR A 71 1.55 9.15 0.82
C TYR A 71 2.15 7.78 0.54
N LEU A 72 1.65 6.77 1.26
CA LEU A 72 1.82 5.37 0.92
C LEU A 72 0.47 4.80 0.49
N VAL A 73 0.42 4.21 -0.71
CA VAL A 73 -0.76 3.55 -1.26
C VAL A 73 -0.55 2.04 -1.22
N ALA A 74 -1.57 1.30 -0.79
CA ALA A 74 -1.60 -0.15 -0.80
C ALA A 74 -2.38 -0.68 -2.02
N PRO A 75 -1.74 -0.83 -3.20
CA PRO A 75 -2.43 -1.29 -4.40
C PRO A 75 -3.02 -2.70 -4.22
N ARG A 76 -2.37 -3.55 -3.41
CA ARG A 76 -2.83 -4.92 -3.09
C ARG A 76 -3.79 -4.99 -1.90
N GLY A 77 -4.32 -3.86 -1.44
CA GLY A 77 -5.26 -3.81 -0.32
C GLY A 77 -4.63 -4.18 1.02
N GLU A 78 -5.33 -5.03 1.78
CA GLU A 78 -5.10 -5.40 3.19
C GLU A 78 -3.86 -6.28 3.45
N ALA A 79 -2.72 -5.93 2.85
CA ALA A 79 -1.44 -6.60 3.02
C ALA A 79 -0.95 -6.56 4.48
N GLN A 80 -0.02 -7.45 4.85
CA GLN A 80 0.46 -7.54 6.23
C GLN A 80 1.06 -6.23 6.74
N TRP A 81 1.72 -5.44 5.88
CA TRP A 81 2.27 -4.14 6.29
C TRP A 81 1.18 -3.12 6.63
N VAL A 82 0.02 -3.14 5.94
CA VAL A 82 -1.14 -2.28 6.24
C VAL A 82 -1.69 -2.62 7.63
N ARG A 83 -1.90 -3.91 7.89
CA ARG A 83 -2.38 -4.37 9.21
C ARG A 83 -1.41 -4.03 10.32
N ASN A 84 -0.11 -4.06 10.03
CA ASN A 84 0.91 -3.70 10.98
C ASN A 84 0.99 -2.19 11.21
N ILE A 85 0.90 -1.37 10.17
CA ILE A 85 1.07 0.08 10.26
C ILE A 85 -0.09 0.75 11.02
N ARG A 86 -1.32 0.23 10.85
CA ARG A 86 -2.49 0.67 11.62
C ARG A 86 -2.33 0.48 13.13
N VAL A 87 -1.63 -0.59 13.55
CA VAL A 87 -1.36 -0.86 14.97
C VAL A 87 -0.12 -0.09 15.44
N ALA A 88 0.92 -0.02 14.62
CA ALA A 88 2.18 0.62 14.97
C ALA A 88 2.13 2.16 14.95
N GLY A 89 1.20 2.75 14.19
CA GLY A 89 1.07 4.21 14.02
C GLY A 89 2.18 4.85 13.18
N GLY A 90 3.13 4.07 12.65
CA GLY A 90 4.29 4.59 11.95
C GLY A 90 5.32 3.52 11.60
N GLY A 91 6.50 3.97 11.18
CA GLY A 91 7.60 3.10 10.77
C GLY A 91 8.82 3.87 10.29
N GLU A 92 9.64 3.21 9.49
CA GLU A 92 10.79 3.81 8.82
C GLU A 92 10.66 3.65 7.30
N LEU A 93 10.93 4.71 6.55
CA LEU A 93 11.26 4.62 5.14
C LEU A 93 12.79 4.61 5.00
N ARG A 94 13.30 3.74 4.14
CA ARG A 94 14.73 3.66 3.86
C ARG A 94 15.03 3.78 2.37
N VAL A 95 16.10 4.50 2.06
CA VAL A 95 16.70 4.61 0.73
C VAL A 95 18.22 4.72 0.85
N GLY A 96 18.95 3.76 0.29
CA GLY A 96 20.39 3.65 0.51
C GLY A 96 20.74 3.58 2.00
N ARG A 97 21.50 4.56 2.50
CA ARG A 97 21.88 4.67 3.93
C ARG A 97 20.93 5.53 4.76
N ARG A 98 20.01 6.25 4.13
CA ARG A 98 19.08 7.17 4.80
C ARG A 98 17.95 6.38 5.44
N VAL A 99 17.66 6.70 6.70
CA VAL A 99 16.53 6.17 7.47
C VAL A 99 15.65 7.36 7.87
N GLU A 100 14.38 7.30 7.53
CA GLU A 100 13.41 8.37 7.76
C GLU A 100 12.27 7.80 8.62
N PRO A 101 12.27 8.05 9.94
CA PRO A 101 11.15 7.68 10.79
C PRO A 101 9.93 8.55 10.45
N PHE A 102 8.74 7.98 10.55
CA PHE A 102 7.49 8.68 10.25
C PHE A 102 6.34 8.16 11.12
N THR A 103 5.31 8.99 11.24
CA THR A 103 3.98 8.60 11.75
C THR A 103 2.96 8.64 10.62
N VAL A 104 1.82 7.97 10.80
CA VAL A 104 0.76 7.90 9.77
C VAL A 104 -0.63 8.23 10.28
N VAL A 105 -1.42 8.78 9.36
CA VAL A 105 -2.88 8.83 9.46
C VAL A 105 -3.45 8.14 8.23
N GLU A 106 -4.42 7.26 8.43
CA GLU A 106 -5.14 6.64 7.31
C GLU A 106 -6.14 7.63 6.71
N VAL A 107 -6.10 7.77 5.39
CA VAL A 107 -6.99 8.66 4.65
C VAL A 107 -8.37 8.02 4.53
N ALA A 108 -9.42 8.78 4.80
CA ALA A 108 -10.80 8.33 4.67
C ALA A 108 -11.15 8.05 3.20
N ASP A 109 -12.03 7.08 2.94
CA ASP A 109 -12.32 6.62 1.57
C ASP A 109 -12.78 7.73 0.62
N GLY A 110 -13.58 8.68 1.12
CA GLY A 110 -14.06 9.83 0.35
C GLY A 110 -12.96 10.79 -0.13
N ASP A 111 -11.80 10.79 0.54
CA ASP A 111 -10.69 11.70 0.24
C ASP A 111 -9.61 11.05 -0.64
N LYS A 112 -9.77 9.78 -1.03
CA LYS A 112 -8.73 9.02 -1.74
C LYS A 112 -8.67 9.29 -3.24
N ALA A 113 -9.77 9.69 -3.88
CA ALA A 113 -9.82 9.94 -5.33
C ALA A 113 -8.72 10.90 -5.84
N PRO A 114 -8.50 12.09 -5.24
CA PRO A 114 -7.44 13.00 -5.67
C PRO A 114 -6.02 12.45 -5.47
N ILE A 115 -5.84 11.40 -4.65
CA ILE A 115 -4.55 10.75 -4.40
C ILE A 115 -4.35 9.54 -5.34
N LEU A 116 -5.41 8.79 -5.62
CA LEU A 116 -5.37 7.63 -6.50
C LEU A 116 -5.06 8.02 -7.95
N ARG A 117 -5.61 9.13 -8.44
CA ARG A 117 -5.37 9.63 -9.80
C ARG A 117 -3.87 9.87 -10.09
N PRO A 118 -3.12 10.68 -9.31
CA PRO A 118 -1.69 10.87 -9.54
C PRO A 118 -0.89 9.58 -9.30
N TYR A 119 -1.29 8.74 -8.35
CA TYR A 119 -0.68 7.43 -8.14
C TYR A 119 -0.75 6.55 -9.40
N LEU A 120 -1.94 6.44 -10.00
CA LEU A 120 -2.16 5.67 -11.22
C LEU A 120 -1.41 6.29 -12.41
N LYS A 121 -1.36 7.61 -12.51
CA LYS A 121 -0.60 8.31 -13.56
C LYS A 121 0.88 7.92 -13.54
N GLN A 122 1.46 7.74 -12.36
CA GLN A 122 2.88 7.48 -12.20
C GLN A 122 3.25 5.99 -12.28
N TRP A 123 2.40 5.08 -11.76
CA TRP A 123 2.75 3.66 -11.60
C TRP A 123 1.78 2.66 -12.24
N LYS A 124 0.80 3.06 -13.06
CA LYS A 124 -0.12 2.13 -13.75
C LYS A 124 0.62 0.98 -14.45
N TRP A 125 1.73 1.25 -15.12
CA TRP A 125 2.50 0.23 -15.84
C TRP A 125 3.05 -0.88 -14.93
N GLU A 126 3.27 -0.59 -13.64
CA GLU A 126 3.80 -1.54 -12.66
C GLU A 126 2.68 -2.23 -11.86
N ILE A 127 1.62 -1.50 -11.51
CA ILE A 127 0.59 -1.96 -10.56
C ILE A 127 -0.84 -1.98 -11.10
N GLY A 128 -1.08 -1.62 -12.36
CA GLY A 128 -2.42 -1.42 -12.92
C GLY A 128 -3.31 -2.66 -12.86
N ALA A 129 -2.72 -3.87 -12.83
CA ALA A 129 -3.44 -5.13 -12.65
C ALA A 129 -4.21 -5.24 -11.31
N PHE A 130 -3.90 -4.39 -10.32
CA PHE A 130 -4.58 -4.40 -9.02
C PHE A 130 -5.75 -3.43 -8.91
N PHE A 131 -6.04 -2.65 -9.95
CA PHE A 131 -7.05 -1.59 -9.95
C PHE A 131 -8.26 -1.94 -10.84
N ASP A 132 -8.48 -3.23 -11.16
CA ASP A 132 -9.59 -3.72 -12.00
C ASP A 132 -9.82 -2.96 -13.32
N GLY A 133 -8.73 -2.54 -13.96
CA GLY A 133 -8.81 -1.79 -15.22
C GLY A 133 -9.03 -0.28 -15.05
N VAL A 134 -9.25 0.22 -13.83
CA VAL A 134 -9.30 1.65 -13.52
C VAL A 134 -7.92 2.28 -13.71
N ASP A 135 -7.88 3.47 -14.31
CA ASP A 135 -6.66 4.22 -14.53
C ASP A 135 -6.80 5.72 -14.25
N ALA A 136 -5.74 6.48 -14.53
CA ALA A 136 -5.70 7.91 -14.26
C ALA A 136 -6.70 8.76 -15.07
N SER A 137 -7.31 8.19 -16.11
CA SER A 137 -8.36 8.84 -16.92
C SER A 137 -9.79 8.53 -16.44
N ALA A 138 -9.95 7.59 -15.50
CA ALA A 138 -11.24 7.26 -14.90
C ALA A 138 -11.90 8.48 -14.24
N SER A 139 -13.22 8.48 -14.15
CA SER A 139 -14.00 9.48 -13.43
C SER A 139 -13.72 9.46 -11.92
N ASP A 140 -14.08 10.55 -11.22
CA ASP A 140 -13.94 10.60 -9.76
C ASP A 140 -14.83 9.57 -9.07
N ASP A 141 -16.01 9.26 -9.64
CA ASP A 141 -16.90 8.22 -9.14
C ASP A 141 -16.28 6.83 -9.23
N GLU A 142 -15.62 6.50 -10.35
CA GLU A 142 -14.90 5.23 -10.51
C GLU A 142 -13.73 5.10 -9.53
N LEU A 143 -12.97 6.19 -9.31
CA LEU A 143 -11.89 6.21 -8.32
C LEU A 143 -12.41 6.07 -6.90
N THR A 144 -13.54 6.70 -6.60
CA THR A 144 -14.21 6.61 -5.28
C THR A 144 -14.75 5.20 -5.04
N ALA A 145 -15.29 4.54 -6.07
CA ALA A 145 -15.81 3.18 -5.96
C ALA A 145 -14.72 2.17 -5.59
N ILE A 146 -13.47 2.36 -6.05
CA ILE A 146 -12.36 1.47 -5.73
C ILE A 146 -11.61 1.86 -4.45
N ALA A 147 -11.77 3.08 -3.96
CA ALA A 147 -11.05 3.64 -2.82
C ALA A 147 -11.04 2.75 -1.55
N PRO A 148 -12.15 2.10 -1.14
CA PRO A 148 -12.16 1.23 0.03
C PRO A 148 -11.21 0.02 -0.06
N ARG A 149 -10.82 -0.37 -1.28
CA ARG A 149 -9.96 -1.54 -1.53
C ARG A 149 -8.48 -1.20 -1.50
N HIS A 150 -8.15 0.09 -1.48
CA HIS A 150 -6.79 0.61 -1.52
C HIS A 150 -6.55 1.51 -0.30
N PRO A 151 -6.11 0.95 0.85
CA PRO A 151 -5.66 1.74 1.99
C PRO A 151 -4.59 2.76 1.58
N ILE A 152 -4.73 4.00 2.06
CA ILE A 152 -3.79 5.11 1.82
C ILE A 152 -3.43 5.73 3.15
N PHE A 153 -2.15 5.98 3.36
CA PHE A 153 -1.61 6.58 4.57
C PHE A 153 -0.90 7.88 4.24
N LEU A 154 -1.32 8.98 4.87
CA LEU A 154 -0.59 10.24 4.92
C LEU A 154 0.54 10.12 5.92
N LEU A 155 1.75 10.53 5.53
CA LEU A 155 2.95 10.49 6.35
C LEU A 155 3.26 11.86 6.94
N ALA A 156 3.48 11.89 8.25
CA ALA A 156 4.08 13.02 8.95
C ALA A 156 5.49 12.64 9.44
N ASP A 157 6.36 13.64 9.56
CA ASP A 157 7.66 13.43 10.20
C ASP A 157 7.45 12.96 11.64
N ALA A 158 8.29 12.03 12.10
CA ALA A 158 8.30 11.68 13.50
C ALA A 158 8.87 12.86 14.30
N ALA A 159 8.14 13.27 15.34
CA ALA A 159 8.62 14.26 16.32
C ALA A 159 9.78 13.71 17.14
#